data_AF-A0A3L7X4T5-F1
#
_entry.id   AF-A0A3L7X4T5-F1
#
_cell.length_a   1.000
_cell.length_b   1.000
_cell.length_c   1.000
_cell.angle_alpha   90.00
_cell.angle_beta   90.00
_cell.angle_gamma   90.00
#
_symmetry.space_group_name_H-M   'P 1'
#
loop_
_entity.id
_entity.type
_entity.pdbx_description
1 polymer ?
#
loop_
_entity_poly.entity_id
_entity_poly.type
_entity_poly.pdbx_seq_one_letter_code
_entity_poly.pdbx_strand_id
1 'polypeptide(L)'
;MSQSRFNPWTWLWITIGTLYFFVPLYGTFDFSLRMKRGQISFLAYEKVFADPKFLQSFRYSATMGVITVIVSIMLFVPTTYWIHLKLPRLRP
;
A
#
# COMPACT_ATOMS: atom_id res chain seq x y z
N MET A 1 5.85 -18.07 -32.53
CA MET A 1 6.72 -18.09 -31.33
C MET A 1 7.27 -16.69 -31.13
N SER A 2 6.68 -15.91 -30.22
CA SER A 2 7.09 -14.53 -29.96
C SER A 2 8.44 -14.55 -29.24
N GLN A 3 9.48 -14.06 -29.93
CA GLN A 3 10.83 -13.98 -29.40
C GLN A 3 10.85 -12.95 -28.26
N SER A 4 11.02 -13.43 -27.03
CA SER A 4 11.30 -12.59 -25.87
C SER A 4 12.58 -11.81 -26.13
N ARG A 5 12.45 -10.54 -26.54
CA ARG A 5 13.59 -9.61 -26.62
C ARG A 5 14.06 -9.35 -25.20
N PHE A 6 15.03 -10.16 -24.76
CA PHE A 6 15.74 -9.94 -23.50
C PHE A 6 16.54 -8.65 -23.65
N ASN A 7 15.93 -7.52 -23.33
CA ASN A 7 16.58 -6.21 -23.39
C ASN A 7 17.29 -5.98 -22.06
N PRO A 8 18.64 -6.06 -22.01
CA PRO A 8 19.39 -5.86 -20.77
C PRO A 8 19.14 -4.47 -20.16
N TRP A 9 18.82 -3.48 -20.99
CA TRP A 9 18.50 -2.13 -20.52
C TRP A 9 17.20 -2.06 -19.73
N THR A 10 16.17 -2.81 -20.16
CA THR A 10 14.89 -2.89 -19.43
C THR A 10 15.10 -3.52 -18.05
N TRP A 11 15.86 -4.61 -17.97
CA TRP A 11 16.17 -5.27 -16.70
C TRP A 11 17.02 -4.41 -15.77
N LEU A 12 17.95 -3.61 -16.32
CA LEU A 12 18.74 -2.65 -15.54
C LEU A 12 17.82 -1.63 -14.86
N TRP A 13 16.91 -0.99 -15.59
CA TRP A 13 16.00 0.01 -15.00
C TRP A 13 15.01 -0.60 -14.01
N ILE A 14 14.49 -1.80 -14.28
CA ILE A 14 13.66 -2.53 -13.32
C ILE A 14 14.43 -2.81 -12.03
N THR A 15 15.68 -3.25 -12.14
CA THR A 15 16.52 -3.55 -10.97
C THR A 15 16.80 -2.29 -10.16
N ILE A 16 17.15 -1.18 -10.82
CA ILE A 16 17.37 0.11 -10.15
C ILE A 16 16.10 0.59 -9.45
N GLY A 17 14.96 0.59 -10.14
CA GLY A 17 13.68 0.98 -9.54
C GLY A 17 13.32 0.09 -8.35
N THR A 18 13.51 -1.22 -8.49
CA THR A 18 13.29 -2.19 -7.40
C THR A 18 14.18 -1.88 -6.21
N LEU A 19 15.50 -1.73 -6.41
CA LEU A 19 16.43 -1.40 -5.33
C LEU A 19 16.08 -0.06 -4.66
N TYR A 20 15.71 0.94 -5.45
CA TYR A 20 15.31 2.26 -4.95
C TYR A 20 14.12 2.19 -3.98
N PHE A 21 13.11 1.36 -4.27
CA PHE A 21 11.95 1.18 -3.39
C PHE A 21 12.18 0.15 -2.28
N PHE A 22 12.84 -0.98 -2.57
CA PHE A 22 12.95 -2.10 -1.62
C PHE A 22 14.05 -1.92 -0.58
N VAL A 23 15.18 -1.29 -0.92
CA VAL A 23 16.26 -1.04 0.04
C VAL A 23 15.78 -0.24 1.27
N PRO A 24 15.05 0.90 1.13
CA PRO A 24 14.56 1.63 2.29
C PRO A 24 13.48 0.85 3.07
N LEU A 25 12.61 0.09 2.40
CA LEU A 25 11.63 -0.77 3.06
C LEU A 25 12.32 -1.87 3.89
N TYR A 26 13.35 -2.48 3.34
CA TYR A 26 14.16 -3.46 4.06
C TYR A 26 14.89 -2.83 5.24
N GLY A 27 15.48 -1.64 5.06
CA GLY A 27 16.16 -0.92 6.14
C GLY A 27 15.23 -0.54 7.29
N THR A 28 14.02 -0.06 6.99
CA THR A 28 13.01 0.25 8.01
C THR A 28 12.51 -1.00 8.72
N PHE A 29 12.34 -2.11 8.00
CA PHE A 29 11.98 -3.41 8.58
C PHE A 29 13.07 -3.94 9.52
N ASP A 30 14.33 -3.98 9.08
CA ASP A 30 15.45 -4.42 9.91
C ASP A 30 15.64 -3.52 11.14
N PHE A 31 15.51 -2.19 10.98
CA PHE A 31 15.53 -1.26 12.11
C PHE A 31 14.40 -1.52 13.11
N SER A 32 13.19 -1.79 12.63
CA SER A 32 12.03 -2.07 13.50
C SER A 32 12.24 -3.31 14.39
N LEU A 33 13.02 -4.29 13.93
CA LEU A 33 13.34 -5.51 14.67
C LEU A 33 14.53 -5.33 15.64
N ARG A 34 15.41 -4.36 15.39
CA ARG A 34 16.62 -4.11 16.19
C ARG A 34 16.37 -3.17 17.37
N MET A 35 15.26 -3.36 18.07
CA MET A 35 14.98 -2.60 19.30
C MET A 35 16.03 -2.85 20.39
N LYS A 36 16.61 -4.05 20.42
CA LYS A 36 17.76 -4.42 21.27
C LYS A 36 19.05 -4.40 20.47
N ARG A 37 20.11 -3.80 21.03
CA ARG A 37 21.42 -3.72 20.37
C ARG A 37 21.98 -5.13 20.14
N GLY A 38 22.26 -5.45 18.88
CA GLY A 38 22.86 -6.73 18.48
C GLY A 38 21.89 -7.92 18.41
N GLN A 39 20.58 -7.71 18.58
CA GLN A 39 19.58 -8.79 18.51
C GLN A 39 18.41 -8.40 17.62
N ILE A 40 17.94 -9.35 16.81
CA ILE A 40 16.67 -9.25 16.08
C ILE A 40 15.57 -9.68 17.05
N SER A 41 14.59 -8.81 17.27
CA SER A 41 13.52 -9.03 18.27
C SER A 41 12.20 -8.38 17.85
N PHE A 42 11.08 -9.00 18.20
CA PHE A 42 9.75 -8.43 17.95
C PHE A 42 9.27 -7.47 19.06
N LEU A 43 10.15 -7.07 19.97
CA LEU A 43 9.80 -6.28 21.16
C LEU A 43 9.24 -4.90 20.81
N ALA A 44 9.67 -4.31 19.70
CA ALA A 44 9.11 -3.05 19.22
C ALA A 44 7.61 -3.19 18.94
N TYR A 45 7.21 -4.29 18.30
CA TYR A 45 5.81 -4.56 17.99
C TYR A 45 5.00 -4.82 19.25
N GLU A 46 5.50 -5.65 20.16
CA GLU A 46 4.84 -5.92 21.45
C GLU A 46 4.59 -4.62 22.23
N LYS A 47 5.60 -3.74 22.31
CA LYS A 47 5.49 -2.45 22.98
C LYS A 47 4.48 -1.51 22.32
N VAL A 48 4.45 -1.47 20.98
CA VAL A 48 3.50 -0.64 20.23
C VAL A 48 2.07 -1.13 20.41
N PHE A 49 1.83 -2.45 20.38
CA PHE A 49 0.49 -3.01 20.59
C PHE A 49 0.02 -2.92 22.05
N ALA A 50 0.94 -2.91 23.01
CA ALA A 50 0.63 -2.65 24.41
C ALA A 50 0.28 -1.18 24.70
N ASP A 51 0.60 -0.25 23.80
CA ASP A 51 0.26 1.18 23.97
C ASP A 51 -1.22 1.44 23.62
N PRO A 52 -2.06 1.81 24.61
CA PRO A 52 -3.48 2.08 24.35
C PRO A 52 -3.70 3.29 23.42
N LYS A 53 -2.80 4.27 23.39
CA LYS A 53 -2.92 5.43 22.50
C LYS A 53 -2.72 5.05 21.04
N PHE A 54 -1.76 4.16 20.78
CA PHE A 54 -1.55 3.61 19.44
C PHE A 54 -2.79 2.88 18.97
N LEU A 55 -3.35 1.98 19.79
CA LEU A 55 -4.51 1.20 19.41
C LEU A 55 -5.75 2.06 19.14
N GLN A 56 -5.98 3.10 19.94
CA GLN A 56 -7.07 4.06 19.72
C GLN A 56 -6.91 4.79 18.39
N SER A 57 -5.75 5.40 18.16
CA SER A 57 -5.47 6.16 16.93
C SER A 57 -5.49 5.27 15.68
N PHE A 58 -4.91 4.07 15.76
CA PHE A 58 -4.89 3.10 14.68
C PHE A 58 -6.31 2.64 14.31
N ARG A 59 -7.12 2.28 15.30
CA ARG A 59 -8.52 1.88 15.08
C ARG A 59 -9.34 3.00 14.49
N TYR A 60 -9.16 4.23 14.97
CA TYR A 60 -9.84 5.40 14.43
C TYR A 60 -9.53 5.57 12.94
N SER A 61 -8.25 5.62 12.57
CA SER A 61 -7.82 5.78 11.18
C SER A 61 -8.26 4.62 10.28
N ALA A 62 -8.17 3.37 10.77
CA ALA A 62 -8.63 2.20 10.02
C ALA A 62 -10.15 2.25 9.77
N THR A 63 -10.93 2.59 10.80
CA THR A 63 -12.39 2.71 10.69
C THR A 63 -12.78 3.83 9.73
N MET A 64 -12.15 5.00 9.85
CA MET A 64 -12.39 6.14 8.95
C MET A 64 -11.99 5.81 7.51
N GLY A 65 -10.87 5.10 7.30
CA GLY A 65 -10.45 4.65 5.98
C GLY A 65 -11.50 3.74 5.33
N VAL A 66 -12.00 2.74 6.06
CA VAL A 66 -13.04 1.83 5.56
C VAL A 66 -14.33 2.58 5.24
N ILE A 67 -14.79 3.46 6.15
CA ILE A 67 -15.98 4.30 5.92
C ILE A 67 -15.80 5.13 4.64
N THR A 68 -14.64 5.75 4.47
CA THR A 68 -14.34 6.60 3.30
C THR A 68 -14.39 5.80 2.01
N VAL A 69 -13.82 4.59 1.98
CA VAL A 69 -13.88 3.69 0.81
C VAL A 69 -15.32 3.31 0.50
N ILE A 70 -16.11 2.90 1.50
CA ILE A 70 -17.52 2.53 1.31
C ILE A 70 -18.33 3.70 0.77
N VAL A 71 -18.21 4.88 1.38
CA VAL A 71 -18.91 6.10 0.94
C VAL A 71 -18.49 6.47 -0.48
N SER A 72 -17.19 6.43 -0.78
CA SER A 72 -16.68 6.71 -2.12
C SER A 72 -17.30 5.74 -3.13
N ILE A 73 -17.26 4.43 -2.89
CA ILE A 73 -17.86 3.43 -3.77
C ILE A 73 -19.37 3.67 -3.93
N MET A 74 -20.08 3.94 -2.83
CA MET A 74 -21.52 4.20 -2.83
C MET A 74 -21.90 5.42 -3.67
N LEU A 75 -21.01 6.40 -3.81
CA LEU A 75 -21.21 7.57 -4.67
C LEU A 75 -20.76 7.31 -6.12
N PHE A 76 -19.58 6.72 -6.31
CA PHE A 76 -18.98 6.51 -7.62
C PHE A 76 -19.74 5.45 -8.45
N VAL A 77 -20.14 4.34 -7.84
CA VAL A 77 -20.82 3.23 -8.55
C VAL A 77 -22.15 3.65 -9.18
N PRO A 78 -23.12 4.26 -8.46
CA PRO A 78 -24.37 4.66 -9.09
C PRO A 78 -24.16 5.76 -10.13
N THR A 79 -23.24 6.70 -9.88
CA THR A 79 -22.93 7.78 -10.84
C THR A 79 -22.39 7.22 -12.14
N THR A 80 -21.39 6.34 -12.06
CA THR A 80 -20.80 5.69 -13.24
C THR A 80 -21.81 4.81 -13.97
N TYR A 81 -22.60 4.01 -13.24
CA TYR A 81 -23.64 3.18 -13.84
C TYR A 81 -24.71 4.00 -14.56
N TRP A 82 -25.17 5.10 -13.94
CA TRP A 82 -26.18 5.98 -14.55
C TRP A 82 -25.69 6.65 -15.83
N ILE A 83 -24.43 7.14 -15.83
CA ILE A 83 -23.81 7.73 -17.02
C ILE A 83 -23.77 6.71 -18.16
N HIS A 84 -23.33 5.48 -17.89
CA HIS A 84 -23.17 4.47 -18.93
C HIS A 84 -24.50 3.89 -19.43
N LEU A 85 -25.52 3.75 -18.56
CA LEU A 85 -26.79 3.14 -18.90
C LEU A 85 -27.80 4.12 -19.52
N LYS A 86 -27.89 5.37 -19.01
CA LYS A 86 -28.94 6.34 -19.42
C LYS A 86 -28.45 7.44 -20.36
N LEU A 87 -27.14 7.68 -20.47
CA LEU A 87 -26.59 8.78 -21.29
C LEU A 87 -25.54 8.27 -22.29
N PRO A 88 -25.96 7.50 -23.32
CA PRO A 88 -25.03 6.94 -24.31
C PRO A 88 -24.29 7.99 -25.15
N ARG A 89 -24.72 9.26 -25.14
CA ARG A 89 -24.08 10.39 -25.86
C ARG A 89 -23.05 11.18 -25.03
N LEU A 90 -22.84 10.85 -23.75
CA LEU A 90 -21.80 11.46 -22.90
C LEU A 90 -20.61 10.52 -22.67
N ARG A 91 -20.47 9.51 -23.53
CA ARG A 91 -19.28 8.64 -23.57
C ARG A 91 -18.12 9.46 -24.14
N PRO A 92 -17.02 9.71 -23.40
CA PRO A 92 -15.78 10.19 -24.00
C PRO A 92 -15.16 9.10 -24.88
#